data_AF-A0A7D6GSB7-F1
#
_entry.id   AF-A0A7D6GSB7-F1
#
_cell.length_a   1.000
_cell.length_b   1.000
_cell.length_c   1.000
_cell.angle_alpha   90.00
_cell.angle_beta   90.00
_cell.angle_gamma   90.00
#
_symmetry.space_group_name_H-M   'P 1'
#
loop_
_entity.id
_entity.type
_entity.pdbx_description
1 polymer ?
#
loop_
_entity_poly.entity_id
_entity_poly.type
_entity_poly.pdbx_seq_one_letter_code
_entity_poly.pdbx_strand_id
1 'polypeptide(L)'
;MSATDSEQEADGATEADDRSAETAETIEGDENEEPAADRTLADLPPSAKLVYKVLEYEGPMTQERIAAESRLCPRTVRYALGKLEDGGIVTSRVCLEDARQSTYRIGE
;
A
#
# COMPACT_ATOMS: atom_id res chain seq x y z
N MET A 1 9.98 36.82 47.49
CA MET A 1 11.37 36.55 47.89
C MET A 1 11.33 35.52 49.01
N SER A 2 11.68 34.28 48.70
CA SER A 2 11.83 33.20 49.68
C SER A 2 13.05 32.40 49.26
N ALA A 3 14.00 32.23 50.16
CA ALA A 3 15.18 31.41 49.96
C ALA A 3 15.18 30.30 51.02
N THR A 4 15.19 29.07 50.55
CA THR A 4 15.48 27.82 51.27
C THR A 4 16.20 26.98 50.23
N ASP A 5 17.51 27.11 50.14
CA ASP A 5 18.50 26.40 50.96
C ASP A 5 18.84 25.05 50.32
N SER A 6 20.13 24.79 50.20
CA SER A 6 20.69 23.77 49.31
C SER A 6 21.31 22.67 50.14
N GLU A 7 20.68 21.49 50.16
CA GLU A 7 21.33 20.29 50.66
C GLU A 7 22.01 19.55 49.50
N GLN A 8 23.31 19.37 49.67
CA GLN A 8 24.24 18.84 48.69
C GLN A 8 24.65 17.43 49.12
N GLU A 9 24.27 16.43 48.32
CA GLU A 9 24.86 15.09 48.41
C GLU A 9 25.96 14.96 47.35
N ALA A 10 27.10 14.44 47.76
CA ALA A 10 28.34 14.44 46.99
C ALA A 10 28.79 13.03 46.61
N ASP A 11 29.60 12.98 45.55
CA ASP A 11 30.62 11.98 45.22
C ASP A 11 30.23 10.48 45.18
N GLY A 12 30.48 9.85 44.03
CA GLY A 12 30.08 8.45 43.81
C GLY A 12 30.64 7.82 42.53
N ALA A 13 31.96 7.86 42.38
CA ALA A 13 32.82 6.98 41.56
C ALA A 13 32.43 6.64 40.10
N THR A 14 33.39 6.90 39.20
CA THR A 14 33.48 6.32 37.86
C THR A 14 33.50 4.78 37.88
N GLU A 15 32.60 4.15 37.12
CA GLU A 15 32.85 2.84 36.51
C GLU A 15 32.64 2.95 35.00
N ALA A 16 33.72 2.68 34.26
CA ALA A 16 33.68 2.56 32.80
C ALA A 16 33.57 1.07 32.46
N ASP A 17 32.41 0.64 31.96
CA ASP A 17 32.30 -0.66 31.29
C ASP A 17 32.35 -0.43 29.78
N ASP A 18 33.53 -0.69 29.21
CA ASP A 18 33.65 -0.92 27.77
C ASP A 18 32.93 -2.23 27.45
N ARG A 19 31.77 -2.11 26.82
CA ARG A 19 31.17 -3.24 26.13
C ARG A 19 30.79 -2.87 24.71
N SER A 20 31.83 -2.78 23.90
CA SER A 20 31.77 -2.93 22.44
C SER A 20 30.90 -4.13 22.06
N ALA A 21 29.62 -3.86 21.74
CA ALA A 21 28.65 -4.83 21.25
C ALA A 21 28.47 -4.64 19.74
N GLU A 22 29.38 -5.23 19.00
CA GLU A 22 29.20 -5.60 17.60
C GLU A 22 27.92 -6.45 17.46
N THR A 23 26.90 -5.99 16.74
CA THR A 23 25.86 -6.90 16.21
C THR A 23 25.12 -6.30 15.01
N ALA A 24 24.99 -7.09 13.94
CA ALA A 24 24.10 -6.96 12.79
C ALA A 24 24.18 -5.61 12.03
N GLU A 25 24.99 -5.52 10.98
CA GLU A 25 24.63 -6.01 9.63
C GLU A 25 23.35 -5.40 9.06
N THR A 26 23.57 -4.53 8.07
CA THR A 26 22.87 -4.52 6.78
C THR A 26 21.82 -5.63 6.59
N ILE A 27 20.56 -5.22 6.45
CA ILE A 27 19.64 -5.90 5.53
C ILE A 27 19.33 -4.91 4.40
N GLU A 28 20.28 -4.81 3.48
CA GLU A 28 19.95 -4.66 2.07
C GLU A 28 19.18 -5.92 1.64
N GLY A 29 18.27 -5.77 0.67
CA GLY A 29 17.52 -6.89 0.13
C GLY A 29 16.12 -7.08 0.72
N ASP A 30 15.17 -6.29 0.21
CA ASP A 30 14.03 -6.96 -0.42
C ASP A 30 14.07 -6.69 -1.94
N GLU A 31 15.16 -7.20 -2.51
CA GLU A 31 15.43 -7.37 -3.92
C GLU A 31 14.61 -8.52 -4.52
N ASN A 32 13.28 -8.52 -4.27
CA ASN A 32 12.37 -9.17 -5.21
C ASN A 32 12.14 -8.23 -6.38
N GLU A 33 13.02 -8.33 -7.37
CA GLU A 33 12.75 -7.99 -8.77
C GLU A 33 11.86 -9.09 -9.42
N GLU A 34 10.85 -9.55 -8.67
CA GLU A 34 9.62 -10.10 -9.22
C GLU A 34 8.84 -8.96 -9.91
N PRO A 35 8.04 -9.25 -10.95
CA PRO A 35 7.39 -8.19 -11.72
C PRO A 35 6.55 -7.31 -10.79
N ALA A 36 6.86 -6.01 -10.77
CA ALA A 36 6.32 -5.05 -9.78
C ALA A 36 4.79 -5.04 -9.67
N ALA A 37 4.08 -5.50 -10.71
CA ALA A 37 2.64 -5.72 -10.72
C ALA A 37 2.15 -6.65 -9.59
N ASP A 38 2.79 -7.81 -9.38
CA ASP A 38 2.29 -8.82 -8.42
C ASP A 38 2.54 -8.37 -6.98
N ARG A 39 3.69 -7.71 -6.78
CA ARG A 39 4.04 -7.04 -5.53
C ARG A 39 3.04 -5.94 -5.18
N THR A 40 2.70 -5.09 -6.14
CA THR A 40 1.71 -4.01 -5.95
C THR A 40 0.31 -4.58 -5.69
N LEU A 41 -0.04 -5.71 -6.30
CA LEU A 41 -1.30 -6.43 -6.01
C LEU A 41 -1.35 -6.98 -4.58
N ALA A 42 -0.23 -7.44 -4.01
CA ALA A 42 -0.18 -7.99 -2.66
C ALA A 42 -0.55 -6.96 -1.56
N ASP A 43 -0.18 -5.69 -1.72
CA ASP A 43 -0.47 -4.62 -0.74
C ASP A 43 -1.87 -4.00 -0.89
N LEU A 44 -2.58 -4.30 -1.98
CA LEU A 44 -3.88 -3.69 -2.26
C LEU A 44 -5.02 -4.21 -1.34
N PRO A 45 -6.06 -3.38 -1.09
CA PRO A 45 -7.19 -3.77 -0.26
C PRO A 45 -7.98 -4.93 -0.90
N PRO A 46 -8.69 -5.76 -0.10
CA PRO A 46 -9.41 -6.94 -0.61
C PRO A 46 -10.40 -6.65 -1.75
N SER A 47 -11.04 -5.47 -1.73
CA SER A 47 -11.94 -5.03 -2.80
C SER A 47 -11.24 -4.75 -4.13
N ALA A 48 -10.00 -4.25 -4.11
CA ALA A 48 -9.18 -4.05 -5.30
C ALA A 48 -8.73 -5.41 -5.87
N LYS A 49 -8.24 -6.32 -5.03
CA LYS A 49 -7.89 -7.69 -5.42
C LYS A 49 -9.07 -8.43 -6.06
N LEU A 50 -10.28 -8.29 -5.51
CA LEU A 50 -11.50 -8.87 -6.09
C LEU A 50 -11.84 -8.27 -7.46
N VAL A 51 -11.80 -6.94 -7.59
CA VAL A 51 -12.07 -6.26 -8.88
C VAL A 51 -11.04 -6.62 -9.95
N TYR A 52 -9.76 -6.74 -9.57
CA TYR A 52 -8.71 -7.24 -10.46
C TYR A 52 -9.04 -8.66 -10.97
N LYS A 53 -9.36 -9.59 -10.07
CA LYS A 53 -9.74 -10.96 -10.45
C LYS A 53 -10.97 -11.00 -11.37
N VAL A 54 -11.98 -10.16 -11.12
CA VAL A 54 -13.15 -10.05 -12.02
C VAL A 54 -12.75 -9.58 -13.43
N LEU A 55 -11.86 -8.58 -13.53
CA LEU A 55 -11.33 -8.11 -14.83
C LEU A 55 -10.41 -9.13 -15.51
N GLU A 56 -9.72 -9.98 -14.76
CA GLU A 56 -8.90 -11.09 -15.27
C GLU A 56 -9.76 -12.23 -15.83
N TYR A 57 -10.88 -12.56 -15.19
CA TYR A 57 -11.78 -13.63 -15.64
C TYR A 57 -12.75 -13.23 -16.77
N GLU A 58 -13.36 -12.05 -16.69
CA GLU A 58 -14.30 -11.58 -17.73
C GLU A 58 -13.65 -10.74 -18.84
N GLY A 59 -12.47 -10.18 -18.58
CA GLY A 59 -11.80 -9.24 -19.48
C GLY A 59 -12.29 -7.78 -19.35
N PRO A 60 -11.98 -6.94 -20.36
CA PRO A 60 -12.28 -5.51 -20.33
C PRO A 60 -13.77 -5.19 -20.27
N MET A 61 -14.19 -4.35 -19.31
CA MET A 61 -15.60 -4.01 -19.11
C MET A 61 -15.81 -2.63 -18.46
N THR A 62 -17.06 -2.15 -18.44
CA THR A 62 -17.43 -0.84 -17.87
C THR A 62 -17.57 -0.91 -16.33
N GLN A 63 -17.41 0.23 -15.65
CA GLN A 63 -17.56 0.32 -14.18
C GLN A 63 -18.89 -0.26 -13.65
N GLU A 64 -19.97 -0.15 -14.42
CA GLU A 64 -21.29 -0.69 -14.08
C GLU A 64 -21.31 -2.24 -14.11
N ARG A 65 -20.71 -2.84 -15.14
CA ARG A 65 -20.56 -4.31 -15.23
C ARG A 65 -19.68 -4.86 -14.11
N ILE A 66 -18.59 -4.17 -13.77
CA ILE A 66 -17.71 -4.56 -12.65
C ILE A 66 -18.50 -4.60 -11.35
N ALA A 67 -19.40 -3.64 -11.11
CA ALA A 67 -20.26 -3.62 -9.93
C ALA A 67 -21.29 -4.76 -9.90
N ALA A 68 -21.87 -5.11 -11.05
CA ALA A 68 -22.76 -6.26 -11.17
C ALA A 68 -22.03 -7.57 -10.83
N GLU A 69 -20.89 -7.83 -11.47
CA GLU A 69 -20.22 -9.14 -11.38
C GLU A 69 -19.46 -9.32 -10.05
N SER A 70 -18.75 -8.29 -9.58
CA SER A 70 -18.11 -8.33 -8.24
C SER A 70 -19.11 -8.32 -7.09
N ARG A 71 -20.39 -8.03 -7.36
CA ARG A 71 -21.46 -7.77 -6.38
C ARG A 71 -21.12 -6.69 -5.34
N LEU A 72 -20.16 -5.81 -5.67
CA LEU A 72 -19.79 -4.66 -4.84
C LEU A 72 -20.67 -3.46 -5.19
N CYS A 73 -20.89 -2.57 -4.21
CA CYS A 73 -21.58 -1.31 -4.53
C CYS A 73 -20.70 -0.42 -5.44
N PRO A 74 -21.30 0.41 -6.31
CA PRO A 74 -20.52 1.24 -7.26
C PRO A 74 -19.47 2.15 -6.62
N ARG A 75 -19.68 2.57 -5.36
CA ARG A 75 -18.71 3.36 -4.60
C ARG A 75 -17.46 2.55 -4.25
N THR A 76 -17.62 1.30 -3.84
CA THR A 76 -16.50 0.39 -3.54
C THR A 76 -15.76 0.01 -4.82
N VAL A 77 -16.47 -0.20 -5.93
CA VAL A 77 -15.84 -0.43 -7.25
C VAL A 77 -15.01 0.76 -7.68
N ARG A 78 -15.54 1.99 -7.58
CA ARG A 78 -14.77 3.20 -7.91
C ARG A 78 -13.52 3.36 -7.03
N TYR A 79 -13.62 3.06 -5.74
CA TYR A 79 -12.47 3.07 -4.83
C TYR A 79 -11.42 2.00 -5.21
N ALA A 80 -11.88 0.78 -5.51
CA ALA A 80 -11.04 -0.34 -5.93
C ALA A 80 -10.32 -0.05 -7.25
N LEU A 81 -11.04 0.47 -8.26
CA LEU A 81 -10.47 0.86 -9.54
C LEU A 81 -9.46 2.00 -9.39
N GLY A 82 -9.78 3.05 -8.63
CA GLY A 82 -8.81 4.11 -8.33
C GLY A 82 -7.53 3.57 -7.71
N LYS A 83 -7.63 2.60 -6.78
CA LYS A 83 -6.46 1.95 -6.17
C LYS A 83 -5.67 1.06 -7.14
N LEU A 84 -6.32 0.46 -8.13
CA LEU A 84 -5.66 -0.31 -9.20
C LEU A 84 -5.03 0.59 -10.27
N GLU A 85 -5.63 1.75 -10.54
CA GLU A 85 -5.07 2.80 -11.42
C GLU A 85 -3.88 3.51 -10.75
N ASP A 86 -3.97 3.83 -9.45
CA ASP A 86 -2.88 4.38 -8.63
C ASP A 86 -1.62 3.47 -8.70
N GLY A 87 -1.83 2.15 -8.69
CA GLY A 87 -0.76 1.14 -8.80
C GLY A 87 -0.37 0.75 -10.23
N GLY A 88 -0.95 1.38 -11.27
CA GLY A 88 -0.67 1.09 -12.67
C GLY A 88 -1.17 -0.28 -13.20
N ILE A 89 -1.85 -1.07 -12.37
CA ILE A 89 -2.31 -2.43 -12.68
C ILE A 89 -3.52 -2.43 -13.63
N VAL A 90 -4.35 -1.38 -13.58
CA VAL A 90 -5.52 -1.21 -14.44
C VAL A 90 -5.41 0.09 -15.21
N THR A 91 -5.86 0.08 -16.46
CA THR A 91 -6.02 1.29 -17.29
C THR A 91 -7.48 1.49 -17.68
N SER A 92 -7.95 2.73 -17.61
CA SER A 92 -9.25 3.13 -18.18
C SER A 92 -9.08 3.67 -19.61
N ARG A 93 -10.10 3.43 -20.44
CA ARG A 93 -10.25 4.01 -21.79
C ARG A 93 -11.70 4.43 -21.99
N VAL A 94 -11.90 5.44 -22.84
CA VAL A 94 -13.25 5.85 -23.26
C VAL A 94 -13.94 4.68 -23.99
N CYS A 95 -15.17 4.37 -23.63
CA CYS A 95 -15.95 3.34 -24.31
C CYS A 95 -16.35 3.83 -25.72
N LEU A 96 -16.25 2.96 -26.73
CA LEU A 96 -16.57 3.29 -28.11
C LEU A 96 -18.09 3.40 -28.36
N GLU A 97 -18.90 2.73 -27.53
CA GLU A 97 -20.37 2.73 -27.64
C GLU A 97 -21.00 3.95 -26.97
N ASP A 98 -20.45 4.39 -25.83
CA ASP A 98 -20.80 5.65 -25.16
C ASP A 98 -19.55 6.33 -24.60
N ALA A 99 -19.18 7.47 -25.20
CA ALA A 99 -18.01 8.25 -24.79
C ALA A 99 -18.11 8.85 -23.37
N ARG A 100 -19.27 8.77 -22.70
CA ARG A 100 -19.45 9.12 -21.28
C ARG A 100 -19.00 8.02 -20.33
N GLN A 101 -18.92 6.78 -20.83
CA GLN A 101 -18.51 5.62 -20.04
C GLN A 101 -17.02 5.31 -20.23
N SER A 102 -16.41 4.74 -19.19
CA SER A 102 -15.04 4.22 -19.23
C SER A 102 -15.05 2.70 -19.15
N THR A 103 -14.32 2.07 -20.06
CA THR A 103 -13.98 0.65 -20.04
C THR A 103 -12.62 0.49 -19.36
N TYR A 104 -12.58 -0.38 -18.35
CA TYR A 104 -11.39 -0.70 -17.57
C TYR A 104 -10.83 -2.04 -18.04
N ARG A 105 -9.50 -2.17 -18.03
CA ARG A 105 -8.77 -3.37 -18.41
C ARG A 105 -7.48 -3.48 -17.59
N ILE A 106 -7.03 -4.70 -17.33
CA ILE A 106 -5.69 -4.94 -16.79
C ILE A 106 -4.62 -4.38 -17.74
N GLY A 107 -3.53 -3.88 -17.16
CA GLY A 107 -2.28 -3.62 -17.88
C GLY A 107 -1.65 -4.94 -18.34
N GLU A 108 -0.72 -4.83 -19.28
CA GLU A 108 0.15 -5.92 -19.75
C GLU A 108 1.56 -5.71 -19.15
#